data_AF-A0AAD4WTN1-F1
#
_entry.id   AF-A0AAD4WTN1-F1
#
_cell.length_a   1.000
_cell.length_b   1.000
_cell.length_c   1.000
_cell.angle_alpha   90.00
_cell.angle_beta   90.00
_cell.angle_gamma   90.00
#
_symmetry.space_group_name_H-M   'P 1'
#
loop_
_entity.id
_entity.type
_entity.pdbx_description
1 polymer ?
#
loop_
_entity_poly.entity_id
_entity_poly.type
_entity_poly.pdbx_seq_one_letter_code
_entity_poly.pdbx_strand_id
1 'polypeptide(L)'
;MVKADGVQHALVGEIISRFEKKGFDNPRDKSRVFVVGMMVLGTLMPIVKGDICTEDLGACDDGCNSRCTSAHPGAKAGCDLNNTTPVCRCYFGCPPPTPPPYSKTCKLSLGIWGENCSDKDCNSECAAKYPGPQQGMGYCYSVGAPFYTSCFCQYKC
;
A
#
# COMPACT_ATOMS: atom_id res chain seq x y z
N MET A 1 4.11 4.20 -14.50
CA MET A 1 4.57 4.12 -15.91
C MET A 1 6.10 4.14 -15.89
N VAL A 2 6.74 2.99 -16.02
CA VAL A 2 8.21 2.89 -16.10
C VAL A 2 8.57 2.60 -17.55
N LYS A 3 9.36 3.49 -18.15
CA LYS A 3 9.84 3.42 -19.53
C LYS A 3 11.04 2.46 -19.54
N ALA A 4 11.00 1.42 -20.37
CA ALA A 4 12.10 0.47 -20.51
C ALA A 4 13.13 1.00 -21.50
N ASP A 5 14.38 1.15 -21.05
CA ASP A 5 15.51 1.60 -21.86
C ASP A 5 15.91 0.52 -22.89
N GLY A 6 15.91 0.90 -24.17
CA GLY A 6 16.08 0.02 -25.34
C GLY A 6 17.42 -0.70 -25.50
N VAL A 7 18.35 -0.59 -24.53
CA VAL A 7 19.66 -1.25 -24.57
C VAL A 7 19.55 -2.76 -24.27
N GLN A 8 18.54 -3.18 -23.49
CA GLN A 8 18.35 -4.59 -23.12
C GLN A 8 17.89 -5.49 -24.28
N HIS A 9 17.17 -4.94 -25.27
CA HIS A 9 16.62 -5.73 -26.38
C HIS A 9 17.70 -6.21 -27.37
N ALA A 10 18.77 -5.44 -27.55
CA ALA A 10 19.84 -5.80 -28.49
C ALA A 10 20.71 -6.97 -27.99
N LEU A 11 21.04 -6.97 -26.69
CA LEU A 11 21.89 -8.02 -26.11
C LEU A 11 21.16 -9.37 -25.98
N VAL A 12 19.86 -9.33 -25.65
CA VAL A 12 19.01 -10.54 -25.59
C VAL A 12 18.83 -11.15 -26.99
N GLY A 13 18.69 -10.33 -28.04
CA GLY A 13 18.55 -10.81 -29.42
C GLY A 13 19.76 -11.61 -29.93
N GLU A 14 20.99 -11.18 -29.58
CA GLU A 14 22.19 -11.91 -30.00
C GLU A 14 22.35 -13.25 -29.27
N ILE A 15 21.98 -13.32 -27.99
CA ILE A 15 22.06 -14.54 -27.19
C ILE A 15 21.06 -15.58 -27.71
N ILE A 16 19.81 -15.18 -28.01
CA ILE A 16 18.78 -16.09 -28.54
C ILE A 16 19.20 -16.68 -29.90
N SER A 17 19.74 -15.85 -30.81
CA SER A 17 20.22 -16.32 -32.13
C SER A 17 21.39 -17.32 -32.03
N ARG A 18 22.20 -17.26 -30.97
CA ARG A 18 23.28 -18.23 -30.72
C ARG A 18 22.75 -19.56 -30.20
N PHE A 19 21.63 -19.57 -29.48
CA PHE A 19 20.98 -20.78 -28.98
C PHE A 19 20.22 -21.55 -30.09
N GLU A 20 19.53 -20.87 -31.02
CA GLU A 20 18.82 -21.54 -32.11
C GLU A 20 19.74 -22.23 -33.13
N LYS A 21 20.93 -21.69 -33.40
CA LYS A 21 21.88 -22.28 -34.36
C LYS A 21 22.53 -23.58 -33.88
N LYS A 22 22.53 -23.86 -32.57
CA LYS A 22 23.01 -25.13 -32.03
C LYS A 22 21.81 -26.04 -31.77
N GLY A 23 21.34 -26.70 -32.83
CA GLY A 23 20.31 -27.73 -32.71
C GLY A 23 20.69 -28.79 -31.69
N PHE A 24 19.87 -28.92 -30.64
CA PHE A 24 20.00 -29.97 -29.63
C PHE A 24 19.52 -31.31 -30.21
N ASP A 25 20.39 -31.97 -30.97
CA ASP A 25 20.11 -33.23 -31.66
C ASP A 25 20.10 -34.45 -30.70
N ASN A 26 20.58 -34.27 -29.46
CA ASN A 26 20.65 -35.34 -28.46
C ASN A 26 19.38 -35.42 -27.60
N PRO A 27 18.68 -36.58 -27.51
CA PRO A 27 17.43 -36.71 -26.74
C PRO A 27 17.56 -36.43 -25.23
N ARG A 28 18.77 -36.63 -24.66
CA ARG A 28 19.05 -36.25 -23.27
C ARG A 28 19.04 -34.74 -23.03
N ASP A 29 19.32 -33.95 -24.06
CA ASP A 29 19.40 -32.50 -23.94
C ASP A 29 18.03 -31.83 -24.11
N LYS A 30 17.20 -32.36 -25.02
CA LYS A 30 15.78 -31.95 -25.15
C LYS A 30 15.01 -32.03 -23.84
N SER A 31 15.26 -33.08 -23.03
CA SER A 31 14.63 -33.24 -21.71
C SER A 31 15.09 -32.17 -20.70
N ARG A 32 16.37 -31.80 -20.69
CA ARG A 32 16.90 -30.74 -19.82
C ARG A 32 16.39 -29.36 -20.21
N VAL A 33 16.30 -29.08 -21.52
CA VAL A 33 15.71 -27.85 -22.05
C VAL A 33 14.21 -27.77 -21.69
N PHE A 34 13.48 -28.88 -21.72
CA PHE A 34 12.06 -28.91 -21.33
C PHE A 34 11.85 -28.60 -19.84
N VAL A 35 12.65 -29.22 -18.97
CA VAL A 35 12.57 -28.99 -17.51
C VAL A 35 12.97 -27.57 -17.15
N VAL A 36 14.04 -27.04 -17.74
CA VAL A 36 14.47 -25.65 -17.53
C VAL A 36 13.43 -24.67 -18.09
N GLY A 37 12.85 -24.95 -19.26
CA GLY A 37 11.78 -24.14 -19.85
C GLY A 37 10.52 -24.07 -18.98
N MET A 38 10.11 -25.19 -18.39
CA MET A 38 8.97 -25.25 -17.46
C MET A 38 9.23 -24.47 -16.16
N MET A 39 10.46 -24.51 -15.62
CA MET A 39 10.83 -23.69 -14.45
C MET A 39 10.78 -22.18 -14.74
N VAL A 40 11.20 -21.75 -15.93
CA VAL A 40 11.18 -20.33 -16.32
C VAL A 40 9.76 -19.82 -16.56
N LEU A 41 8.84 -20.68 -17.01
CA LEU A 41 7.41 -20.33 -17.14
C LEU A 41 6.68 -20.29 -15.78
N GLY A 42 7.06 -21.13 -14.82
CA GLY A 42 6.41 -21.21 -13.50
C GLY A 42 6.65 -20.01 -12.57
N THR A 43 7.74 -19.26 -12.78
CA THR A 43 8.09 -18.09 -11.95
C THR A 43 7.35 -16.81 -12.32
N LEU A 44 6.60 -16.79 -13.42
CA LEU A 44 5.80 -15.65 -13.89
C LEU A 44 4.42 -15.54 -13.24
N MET A 45 4.06 -16.41 -12.29
CA MET A 45 2.85 -16.22 -11.52
C MET A 45 3.02 -15.01 -10.58
N PRO A 46 2.24 -13.94 -10.74
CA PRO A 46 2.32 -12.82 -9.82
C PRO A 46 1.89 -13.29 -8.44
N ILE A 47 2.84 -13.34 -7.50
CA ILE A 47 2.53 -13.51 -6.09
C ILE A 47 1.86 -12.21 -5.66
N VAL A 48 0.54 -12.18 -5.71
CA VAL A 48 -0.27 -11.13 -5.08
C VAL A 48 -0.13 -11.28 -3.57
N LYS A 49 0.95 -10.72 -3.00
CA LYS A 49 1.05 -10.46 -1.56
C LYS A 49 0.22 -9.21 -1.26
N GLY A 50 -1.09 -9.32 -1.46
CA GLY A 50 -2.06 -8.37 -0.92
C GLY A 50 -2.47 -8.87 0.46
N ASP A 51 -2.58 -7.98 1.43
CA ASP A 51 -3.26 -8.29 2.68
C ASP A 51 -4.69 -8.78 2.34
N ILE A 52 -5.08 -9.91 2.92
CA ILE A 52 -6.42 -10.45 2.77
C ILE A 52 -7.30 -9.80 3.84
N CYS A 53 -8.28 -9.03 3.40
CA CYS A 53 -9.32 -8.48 4.24
C CYS A 53 -10.42 -9.53 4.43
N THR A 54 -11.01 -9.53 5.62
CA THR A 54 -12.02 -10.52 6.03
C THR A 54 -13.27 -9.77 6.51
N GLU A 55 -14.44 -10.11 5.98
CA GLU A 55 -15.73 -9.52 6.37
C GLU A 55 -16.75 -10.62 6.67
N ASP A 56 -17.50 -10.50 7.78
CA ASP A 56 -18.54 -11.44 8.16
C ASP A 56 -19.91 -10.97 7.62
N LEU A 57 -20.53 -11.76 6.74
CA LEU A 57 -21.78 -11.45 6.02
C LEU A 57 -23.04 -12.01 6.72
N GLY A 58 -22.91 -12.45 7.97
CA GLY A 58 -24.01 -13.02 8.77
C GLY A 58 -24.14 -14.54 8.62
N ALA A 59 -25.36 -15.05 8.54
CA ALA A 59 -25.61 -16.50 8.50
C ALA A 59 -25.03 -17.17 7.24
N CYS A 60 -24.50 -18.38 7.42
CA CYS A 60 -24.09 -19.24 6.32
C CYS A 60 -25.33 -19.84 5.62
N ASP A 61 -25.49 -19.49 4.35
CA ASP A 61 -26.47 -20.03 3.42
C ASP A 61 -25.84 -20.20 2.03
N ASP A 62 -26.52 -20.87 1.11
CA ASP A 62 -26.04 -21.10 -0.27
C ASP A 62 -25.75 -19.79 -1.04
N GLY A 63 -26.33 -18.67 -0.59
CA GLY A 63 -26.08 -17.33 -1.13
C GLY A 63 -24.82 -16.65 -0.60
N CYS A 64 -24.08 -17.26 0.33
CA CYS A 64 -22.88 -16.69 0.95
C CYS A 64 -21.82 -16.27 -0.09
N ASN A 65 -21.48 -17.17 -1.01
CA ASN A 65 -20.50 -16.89 -2.05
C ASN A 65 -20.97 -15.84 -3.06
N SER A 66 -22.26 -15.87 -3.41
CA SER A 66 -22.85 -14.90 -4.32
C SER A 66 -22.86 -13.49 -3.74
N ARG A 67 -23.17 -13.35 -2.44
CA ARG A 67 -23.12 -12.05 -1.74
C ARG A 67 -21.71 -11.49 -1.69
N CYS A 68 -20.73 -12.32 -1.33
CA CYS A 68 -19.33 -11.94 -1.26
C CYS A 68 -18.76 -11.52 -2.63
N THR A 69 -19.00 -12.31 -3.68
CA THR A 69 -18.52 -11.97 -5.04
C THR A 69 -19.24 -10.78 -5.66
N SER A 70 -20.49 -10.50 -5.24
CA SER A 70 -21.22 -9.29 -5.64
C SER A 70 -20.67 -8.03 -4.98
N ALA A 71 -20.25 -8.11 -3.72
CA ALA A 71 -19.66 -6.98 -2.99
C ALA A 71 -18.19 -6.74 -3.37
N HIS A 72 -17.44 -7.80 -3.61
CA HIS A 72 -16.00 -7.75 -3.88
C HIS A 72 -15.65 -8.60 -5.12
N PRO A 73 -15.30 -7.97 -6.26
CA PRO A 73 -14.96 -8.71 -7.47
C PRO A 73 -13.68 -9.53 -7.29
N GLY A 74 -13.76 -10.85 -7.47
CA GLY A 74 -12.64 -11.78 -7.27
C GLY A 74 -12.45 -12.28 -5.83
N ALA A 75 -13.36 -11.93 -4.91
CA ALA A 75 -13.35 -12.43 -3.55
C ALA A 75 -13.80 -13.90 -3.45
N LYS A 76 -13.47 -14.54 -2.33
CA LYS A 76 -13.87 -15.91 -2.00
C LYS A 76 -14.63 -15.91 -0.70
N ALA A 77 -15.75 -16.62 -0.61
CA ALA A 77 -16.46 -16.82 0.65
C ALA A 77 -16.23 -18.23 1.21
N GLY A 78 -16.27 -18.34 2.53
CA GLY A 78 -16.31 -19.62 3.24
C GLY A 78 -17.20 -19.51 4.48
N CYS A 79 -17.84 -20.62 4.84
CA CYS A 79 -18.60 -20.67 6.09
C CYS A 79 -17.71 -21.14 7.22
N ASP A 80 -17.60 -20.31 8.26
CA ASP A 80 -16.89 -20.66 9.48
C ASP A 80 -17.82 -21.44 10.41
N LEU A 81 -17.51 -22.73 10.56
CA LEU A 81 -18.24 -23.68 11.39
C LEU A 81 -17.69 -23.75 12.83
N ASN A 82 -16.68 -22.93 13.20
CA ASN A 82 -16.11 -22.99 14.54
C ASN A 82 -17.01 -22.35 15.60
N ASN A 83 -18.02 -21.60 15.18
CA ASN A 83 -18.95 -20.93 16.09
C ASN A 83 -20.30 -21.66 16.15
N THR A 84 -21.03 -21.52 17.26
CA THR A 84 -22.34 -22.17 17.49
C THR A 84 -23.38 -21.82 16.43
N THR A 85 -23.20 -20.70 15.72
CA THR A 85 -23.93 -20.31 14.52
C THR A 85 -22.97 -20.22 13.34
N PRO A 86 -23.18 -20.97 12.24
CA PRO A 86 -22.28 -20.93 11.10
C PRO A 86 -22.35 -19.55 10.44
N VAL A 87 -21.22 -18.85 10.39
CA VAL A 87 -21.13 -17.50 9.84
C VAL A 87 -20.51 -17.53 8.44
N CYS A 88 -21.08 -16.77 7.51
CA CYS A 88 -20.52 -16.54 6.19
C CYS A 88 -19.38 -15.52 6.27
N ARG A 89 -18.18 -15.90 5.87
CA ARG A 89 -16.98 -15.06 5.88
C ARG A 89 -16.45 -14.85 4.48
N CYS A 90 -16.28 -13.59 4.10
CA CYS A 90 -15.78 -13.17 2.79
C CYS A 90 -14.32 -12.75 2.90
N TYR A 91 -13.49 -13.29 2.01
CA TYR A 91 -12.06 -13.02 1.88
C TYR A 91 -11.82 -12.27 0.57
N PHE A 92 -11.34 -11.05 0.66
CA PHE A 92 -11.09 -10.19 -0.50
C PHE A 92 -9.74 -9.50 -0.38
N GLY A 93 -9.18 -9.07 -1.51
CA GLY A 93 -7.98 -8.23 -1.48
C GLY A 93 -8.32 -6.88 -0.87
N CYS A 94 -7.61 -6.47 0.18
CA CYS A 94 -7.83 -5.16 0.75
C CYS A 94 -7.66 -4.09 -0.34
N PRO A 95 -8.53 -3.07 -0.41
CA PRO A 95 -8.23 -1.90 -1.23
C PRO A 95 -6.85 -1.37 -0.81
N PRO A 96 -6.00 -0.92 -1.77
CA PRO A 96 -4.75 -0.28 -1.39
C PRO A 96 -5.10 0.82 -0.39
N PRO A 97 -4.39 0.92 0.76
CA PRO A 97 -4.65 1.97 1.71
C PRO A 97 -4.61 3.27 0.93
N THR A 98 -5.73 3.99 0.87
CA THR A 98 -5.72 5.34 0.31
C THR A 98 -4.63 6.06 1.08
N PRO A 99 -3.55 6.52 0.42
CA PRO A 99 -2.53 7.27 1.13
C PRO A 99 -3.28 8.41 1.82
N PRO A 100 -3.10 8.60 3.14
CA PRO A 100 -3.71 9.75 3.79
C PRO A 100 -3.35 10.96 2.94
N PRO A 101 -4.32 11.84 2.60
CA PRO A 101 -4.08 13.00 1.74
C PRO A 101 -2.97 13.93 2.30
N TYR A 102 -2.54 13.65 3.53
CA TYR A 102 -1.49 14.33 4.25
C TYR A 102 -0.48 13.29 4.79
N SER A 103 0.62 13.11 4.06
CA SER A 103 1.69 12.17 4.41
C SER A 103 2.92 12.85 5.03
N LYS A 104 2.97 14.18 4.96
CA LYS A 104 4.03 15.03 5.49
C LYS A 104 3.48 15.85 6.66
N THR A 105 4.38 16.28 7.53
CA THR A 105 4.06 17.22 8.60
C THR A 105 4.73 18.54 8.27
N CYS A 106 3.92 19.59 8.11
CA CYS A 106 4.37 20.94 7.91
C CYS A 106 4.45 21.69 9.24
N LYS A 107 5.38 22.64 9.33
CA LYS A 107 5.56 23.52 10.47
C LYS A 107 5.42 24.97 10.02
N LEU A 108 4.58 25.74 10.69
CA LEU A 108 4.40 27.17 10.44
C LEU A 108 4.39 27.92 11.77
N SER A 109 5.08 29.05 11.87
CA SER A 109 4.93 29.97 13.01
C SER A 109 3.75 30.93 12.78
N LEU A 110 2.92 31.14 13.81
CA LEU A 110 1.85 32.15 13.82
C LEU A 110 2.35 33.54 14.24
N GLY A 111 3.67 33.72 14.37
CA GLY A 111 4.31 34.96 14.78
C GLY A 111 4.79 34.94 16.23
N ILE A 112 5.30 36.09 16.68
CA ILE A 112 5.84 36.28 18.03
C ILE A 112 4.68 36.58 18.98
N TRP A 113 4.52 35.74 20.01
CA TRP A 113 3.46 35.87 21.01
C TRP A 113 3.99 36.46 22.34
N GLY A 114 5.32 36.52 22.50
CA GLY A 114 5.97 37.06 23.69
C GLY A 114 5.85 36.14 24.90
N GLU A 115 6.22 36.64 26.08
CA GLU A 115 6.33 35.83 27.32
C GLU A 115 5.02 35.18 27.77
N ASN A 116 3.86 35.69 27.34
CA ASN A 116 2.55 35.17 27.71
C ASN A 116 2.00 34.13 26.72
N CYS A 117 2.87 33.45 25.97
CA CYS A 117 2.46 32.37 25.08
C CYS A 117 1.95 31.19 25.90
N SER A 118 0.66 30.89 25.79
CA SER A 118 0.02 29.72 26.36
C SER A 118 -0.13 28.65 25.29
N ASP A 119 0.40 27.44 25.55
CA ASP A 119 0.30 26.32 24.62
C ASP A 119 -1.16 25.99 24.27
N LYS A 120 -2.09 26.19 25.22
CA LYS A 120 -3.52 25.96 24.99
C LYS A 120 -4.09 26.90 23.94
N ASP A 121 -3.76 28.18 24.05
CA ASP A 121 -4.27 29.22 23.15
C ASP A 121 -3.62 29.08 21.76
N CYS A 122 -2.31 28.79 21.74
CA CYS A 122 -1.59 28.46 20.52
C CYS A 122 -2.16 27.23 19.83
N ASN A 123 -2.46 26.16 20.58
CA ASN A 123 -3.07 24.96 20.04
C ASN A 123 -4.48 25.20 19.51
N SER A 124 -5.32 26.00 20.20
CA SER A 124 -6.66 26.33 19.69
C SER A 124 -6.60 27.13 18.40
N GLU A 125 -5.71 28.12 18.28
CA GLU A 125 -5.52 28.90 17.06
C GLU A 125 -5.02 28.01 15.91
N CYS A 126 -4.06 27.12 16.18
CA CYS A 126 -3.56 26.17 15.19
C CYS A 126 -4.62 25.16 14.74
N ALA A 127 -5.43 24.64 15.67
CA ALA A 127 -6.52 23.71 15.37
C ALA A 127 -7.65 24.40 14.59
N ALA A 128 -7.94 25.67 14.89
CA ALA A 128 -8.90 26.49 14.15
C ALA A 128 -8.41 26.80 12.72
N LYS A 129 -7.10 27.03 12.55
CA LYS A 129 -6.50 27.32 11.23
C LYS A 129 -6.36 26.08 10.35
N TYR A 130 -6.12 24.91 10.94
CA TYR A 130 -5.95 23.63 10.23
C TYR A 130 -6.93 22.55 10.75
N PRO A 131 -8.24 22.73 10.52
CA PRO A 131 -9.26 21.80 11.00
C PRO A 131 -9.35 20.52 10.17
N GLY A 132 -10.03 19.51 10.73
CA GLY A 132 -10.36 18.28 10.02
C GLY A 132 -9.13 17.38 9.79
N PRO A 133 -8.88 16.90 8.56
CA PRO A 133 -7.90 15.83 8.32
C PRO A 133 -6.44 16.30 8.45
N GLN A 134 -6.20 17.62 8.48
CA GLN A 134 -4.88 18.20 8.73
C GLN A 134 -4.45 18.11 10.21
N GLN A 135 -5.40 17.95 11.14
CA GLN A 135 -5.15 17.77 12.58
C GLN A 135 -4.08 18.73 13.12
N GLY A 136 -4.28 20.04 12.93
CA GLY A 136 -3.34 21.05 13.40
C GLY A 136 -3.19 21.05 14.93
N MET A 137 -1.95 21.03 15.41
CA MET A 137 -1.61 21.16 16.82
C MET A 137 -0.59 22.30 17.01
N GLY A 138 -0.74 23.07 18.08
CA GLY A 138 0.09 24.23 18.37
C GLY A 138 0.93 24.05 19.64
N TYR A 139 2.11 24.65 19.67
CA TYR A 139 2.96 24.73 20.86
C TYR A 139 3.79 26.02 20.87
N CYS A 140 4.06 26.53 22.05
CA CYS A 140 4.91 27.68 22.28
C CYS A 140 6.38 27.27 22.24
N TYR A 141 7.19 27.98 21.47
CA TYR A 141 8.62 27.74 21.37
C TYR A 141 9.39 29.04 21.51
N SER A 142 10.34 29.05 22.45
CA SER A 142 11.21 30.19 22.74
C SER A 142 12.59 29.95 22.12
N VAL A 143 13.06 30.89 21.30
CA VAL A 143 14.38 30.80 20.66
C VAL A 143 15.29 31.95 21.08
N GLY A 144 16.49 31.61 21.53
CA GLY A 144 17.61 32.55 21.69
C GLY A 144 17.43 33.66 22.75
N ALA A 145 18.48 34.47 22.91
CA ALA A 145 18.46 35.71 23.68
C ALA A 145 18.53 36.91 22.71
N PRO A 146 17.63 37.91 22.81
CA PRO A 146 16.52 38.00 23.77
C PRO A 146 15.43 36.95 23.52
N PHE A 147 14.75 36.50 24.57
CA PHE A 147 13.77 35.42 24.48
C PHE A 147 12.51 35.89 23.75
N TYR A 148 12.36 35.52 22.49
CA TYR A 148 11.11 35.66 21.77
C TYR A 148 10.41 34.30 21.72
N THR A 149 9.31 34.21 22.46
CA THR A 149 8.41 33.05 22.38
C THR A 149 7.43 33.25 21.24
N SER A 150 7.32 32.23 20.41
CA SER A 150 6.45 32.21 19.22
C SER A 150 5.61 30.95 19.22
N CYS A 151 4.39 31.06 18.69
CA CYS A 151 3.49 29.93 18.54
C CYS A 151 3.79 29.19 17.23
N PHE A 152 4.08 27.90 17.30
CA PHE A 152 4.30 27.04 16.13
C PHE A 152 3.14 26.04 15.96
N CYS A 153 2.60 25.99 14.75
CA CYS A 153 1.64 24.97 14.33
C CYS A 153 2.35 23.82 13.62
N GLN A 154 2.02 22.60 14.02
CA GLN A 154 2.28 21.36 13.31
C GLN A 154 0.98 20.87 12.70
N TYR A 155 0.95 20.66 11.39
CA TYR A 155 -0.23 20.16 10.70
C TYR A 155 0.17 19.21 9.58
N LYS A 156 -0.74 18.32 9.21
CA LYS A 156 -0.49 17.39 8.12
C LYS A 156 -0.66 18.10 6.76
N CYS A 157 0.30 17.89 5.88
CA CYS A 157 0.43 18.34 4.49
C CYS A 157 1.07 17.19 3.67
#